data_AF-A0A665WY81-F1
#
_entry.id   AF-A0A665WY81-F1
#
_cell.length_a   1.000
_cell.length_b   1.000
_cell.length_c   1.000
_cell.angle_alpha   90.00
_cell.angle_beta   90.00
_cell.angle_gamma   90.00
#
_symmetry.space_group_name_H-M   'P 1'
#
loop_
_entity.id
_entity.type
_entity.pdbx_description
1 polymer ?
#
loop_
_entity_poly.entity_id
_entity_poly.type
_entity_poly.pdbx_seq_one_letter_code
_entity_poly.pdbx_strand_id
1 'polypeptide(L)'
;INNKIFHFHLSTATTQRSKGRMSEAIIKELIKKSLEAKNQAYCPYSKFRVGAAVLTSTDKTFQGCNVENACYNLGLCAERTAMVKAVSEGCSTFKAIAIASDMKEEFISPCGACRQFMREFGTKWDVYMTKPDGKYIKMTVEELLPRSFGPEDLTEEKMTK
;
A
#
# COMPACT_ATOMS: atom_id res chain seq x y z
N ILE A 1 -52.35 -19.80 -39.28
CA ILE A 1 -51.72 -20.10 -37.98
C ILE A 1 -50.27 -19.67 -38.09
N ASN A 2 -49.91 -18.59 -37.40
CA ASN A 2 -48.65 -17.86 -37.54
C ASN A 2 -47.48 -18.65 -36.93
N ASN A 3 -46.44 -18.93 -37.71
CA ASN A 3 -45.18 -19.48 -37.20
C ASN A 3 -44.12 -18.38 -37.14
N LYS A 4 -43.91 -17.80 -35.95
CA LYS A 4 -42.80 -16.89 -35.65
C LYS A 4 -41.56 -17.73 -35.29
N ILE A 5 -40.53 -17.64 -36.12
CA ILE A 5 -39.20 -18.18 -35.86
C ILE A 5 -38.50 -17.22 -34.88
N PHE A 6 -38.24 -17.66 -33.65
CA PHE A 6 -37.42 -16.93 -32.68
C PHE A 6 -35.94 -17.21 -32.93
N HIS A 7 -35.20 -16.20 -33.39
CA HIS A 7 -33.75 -16.20 -33.37
C HIS A 7 -33.27 -16.02 -31.92
N PHE A 8 -32.73 -17.07 -31.31
CA PHE A 8 -31.97 -16.97 -30.06
C PHE A 8 -30.56 -16.47 -30.36
N HIS A 9 -30.32 -15.19 -30.10
CA HIS A 9 -28.98 -14.64 -29.98
C HIS A 9 -28.40 -15.11 -28.64
N LEU A 10 -27.59 -16.18 -28.67
CA LEU A 10 -26.72 -16.53 -27.55
C LEU A 10 -25.57 -15.52 -27.51
N SER A 11 -25.82 -14.40 -26.84
CA SER A 11 -24.76 -13.50 -26.36
C SER A 11 -23.89 -14.30 -25.40
N THR A 12 -22.66 -14.60 -25.81
CA THR A 12 -21.61 -15.11 -24.92
C THR A 12 -21.34 -14.05 -23.86
N ALA A 13 -22.00 -14.20 -22.71
CA ALA A 13 -21.73 -13.43 -21.51
C ALA A 13 -20.26 -13.65 -21.13
N THR A 14 -19.43 -12.73 -21.59
CA THR A 14 -18.05 -12.56 -21.15
C THR A 14 -18.10 -12.37 -19.65
N THR A 15 -17.66 -13.37 -18.90
CA THR A 15 -17.56 -13.31 -17.44
C THR A 15 -16.54 -12.22 -17.11
N GLN A 16 -17.03 -11.01 -16.86
CA GLN A 16 -16.23 -9.91 -16.35
C GLN A 16 -15.65 -10.36 -15.00
N ARG A 17 -14.35 -10.65 -14.96
CA ARG A 17 -13.60 -10.79 -13.71
C ARG A 17 -13.72 -9.47 -12.95
N SER A 18 -14.59 -9.44 -11.95
CA SER A 18 -14.65 -8.33 -10.98
C SER A 18 -13.28 -8.18 -10.34
N LYS A 19 -12.67 -7.00 -10.42
CA LYS A 19 -11.46 -6.64 -9.64
C LYS A 19 -11.78 -6.88 -8.16
N GLY A 20 -11.17 -7.91 -7.57
CA GLY A 20 -11.51 -8.38 -6.22
C GLY A 20 -11.23 -7.33 -5.16
N ARG A 21 -12.29 -6.77 -4.57
CA ARG A 21 -12.21 -5.92 -3.37
C ARG A 21 -11.71 -6.78 -2.20
N MET A 22 -10.70 -6.30 -1.47
CA MET A 22 -10.25 -6.95 -0.23
C MET A 22 -11.40 -7.03 0.77
N SER A 23 -11.49 -8.14 1.53
CA SER A 23 -12.52 -8.28 2.54
C SER A 23 -12.27 -7.35 3.73
N GLU A 24 -13.35 -6.90 4.37
CA GLU A 24 -13.28 -6.03 5.54
C GLU A 24 -12.46 -6.66 6.69
N ALA A 25 -12.52 -7.99 6.83
CA ALA A 25 -11.74 -8.72 7.82
C ALA A 25 -10.23 -8.60 7.58
N ILE A 26 -9.78 -8.70 6.31
CA ILE A 26 -8.37 -8.55 5.97
C ILE A 26 -7.91 -7.11 6.21
N ILE A 27 -8.73 -6.12 5.87
CA ILE A 27 -8.41 -4.70 6.09
C ILE A 27 -8.25 -4.42 7.59
N LYS A 28 -9.19 -4.88 8.42
CA LYS A 28 -9.13 -4.74 9.88
C LYS A 28 -7.89 -5.40 10.47
N GLU A 29 -7.56 -6.60 10.02
CA GLU A 29 -6.36 -7.30 10.47
C GLU A 29 -5.07 -6.57 10.05
N LEU A 30 -5.02 -6.01 8.83
CA LEU A 30 -3.88 -5.24 8.35
C LEU A 30 -3.67 -3.96 9.19
N ILE A 31 -4.76 -3.25 9.52
CA ILE A 31 -4.73 -2.06 10.38
C ILE A 31 -4.33 -2.42 11.82
N LYS A 32 -4.86 -3.52 12.35
CA LYS A 32 -4.45 -4.01 13.67
C LYS A 32 -2.95 -4.28 13.72
N LYS A 33 -2.40 -4.95 12.71
CA LYS A 33 -0.96 -5.21 12.61
C LYS A 33 -0.12 -3.94 12.49
N SER A 34 -0.59 -2.90 11.79
CA SER A 34 0.15 -1.62 11.73
C SER A 34 0.15 -0.90 13.10
N LEU A 35 -0.97 -0.96 13.83
CA LEU A 35 -1.07 -0.43 15.20
C LEU A 35 -0.14 -1.17 16.17
N GLU A 36 -0.07 -2.50 16.09
CA GLU A 36 0.84 -3.31 16.90
C GLU A 36 2.32 -3.01 16.59
N ALA A 37 2.66 -2.87 15.30
CA ALA A 37 4.04 -2.64 14.86
C ALA A 37 4.62 -1.35 15.43
N LYS A 38 3.79 -0.32 15.63
CA LYS A 38 4.19 0.96 16.22
C LYS A 38 4.82 0.82 17.61
N ASN A 39 4.46 -0.22 18.38
CA ASN A 39 5.03 -0.47 19.71
C ASN A 39 6.52 -0.83 19.67
N GLN A 40 7.06 -1.19 18.51
CA GLN A 40 8.47 -1.52 18.32
C GLN A 40 9.30 -0.34 17.80
N ALA A 41 8.68 0.83 17.61
CA ALA A 41 9.37 2.01 17.05
C ALA A 41 10.56 2.43 17.92
N TYR A 42 11.72 2.57 17.28
CA TYR A 42 12.89 3.21 17.89
C TYR A 42 12.90 4.67 17.46
N CYS A 43 12.27 5.53 18.25
CA CYS A 43 12.19 6.96 17.95
C CYS A 43 12.55 7.84 19.15
N PRO A 44 13.79 7.74 19.68
CA PRO A 44 14.18 8.49 20.85
C PRO A 44 14.28 10.00 20.60
N TYR A 45 14.33 10.47 19.35
CA TYR A 45 14.49 11.88 19.02
C TYR A 45 13.14 12.56 18.83
N SER A 46 12.30 12.08 17.90
CA SER A 46 10.98 12.70 17.65
C SER A 46 9.94 12.31 18.69
N LYS A 47 10.11 11.17 19.36
CA LYS A 47 9.06 10.50 20.16
C LYS A 47 7.79 10.19 19.37
N PHE A 48 7.86 10.25 18.04
CA PHE A 48 6.73 10.04 17.14
C PHE A 48 6.77 8.63 16.58
N ARG A 49 5.95 7.75 17.15
CA ARG A 49 5.92 6.34 16.77
C ARG A 49 5.04 6.15 15.54
N VAL A 50 5.55 5.43 14.56
CA VAL A 50 4.84 5.01 13.35
C VAL A 50 5.02 3.51 13.17
N GLY A 51 3.92 2.81 12.89
CA GLY A 51 3.90 1.40 12.52
C GLY A 51 3.29 1.23 11.14
N ALA A 52 3.75 0.22 10.42
CA ALA A 52 3.20 -0.15 9.12
C ALA A 52 3.07 -1.67 9.01
N ALA A 53 2.09 -2.11 8.22
CA ALA A 53 1.93 -3.51 7.85
C ALA A 53 1.60 -3.60 6.36
N VAL A 54 2.40 -4.36 5.60
CA VAL A 54 2.22 -4.56 4.16
C VAL A 54 1.72 -5.98 3.88
N LEU A 55 0.68 -6.09 3.05
CA LEU A 55 0.08 -7.34 2.59
C LEU A 55 0.58 -7.67 1.18
N THR A 56 1.13 -8.86 1.00
CA THR A 56 1.62 -9.35 -0.29
C THR A 56 0.51 -9.96 -1.14
N SER A 57 0.78 -10.19 -2.42
CA SER A 57 -0.11 -10.95 -3.32
C SER A 57 -0.42 -12.37 -2.82
N THR A 58 0.49 -12.96 -2.06
CA THR A 58 0.39 -14.30 -1.45
C THR A 58 -0.22 -14.32 -0.05
N ASP A 59 -0.88 -13.22 0.35
CA ASP A 59 -1.56 -13.06 1.65
C ASP A 59 -0.64 -13.16 2.88
N LYS A 60 0.68 -12.99 2.68
CA LYS A 60 1.63 -12.80 3.77
C LYS A 60 1.62 -11.35 4.23
N THR A 61 1.75 -11.11 5.53
CA THR A 61 1.85 -9.75 6.09
C THR A 61 3.21 -9.53 6.72
N PHE A 62 3.82 -8.37 6.42
CA PHE A 62 5.08 -7.93 7.03
C PHE A 62 4.86 -6.63 7.79
N GLN A 63 5.30 -6.60 9.04
CA GLN A 63 5.25 -5.42 9.90
C GLN A 63 6.57 -4.66 9.88
N GLY A 64 6.50 -3.36 10.10
CA GLY A 64 7.64 -2.47 10.25
C GLY A 64 7.30 -1.28 11.13
N CYS A 65 8.33 -0.63 11.68
CA CYS A 65 8.21 0.59 12.46
C CYS A 65 9.30 1.59 12.05
N ASN A 66 9.14 2.85 12.43
CA ASN A 66 10.20 3.82 12.22
C ASN A 66 11.38 3.56 13.17
N VAL A 67 12.58 3.69 12.63
CA VAL A 67 13.85 3.55 13.34
C VAL A 67 14.67 4.80 13.05
N GLU A 68 14.86 5.61 14.08
CA GLU A 68 15.62 6.86 13.99
C GLU A 68 17.11 6.63 14.24
N ASN A 69 17.90 7.64 13.93
CA ASN A 69 19.34 7.65 14.12
C ASN A 69 19.79 9.06 14.52
N ALA A 70 20.90 9.17 15.26
CA ALA A 70 21.50 10.47 15.60
C ALA A 70 21.84 11.29 14.35
N CYS A 71 22.26 10.61 13.27
CA CYS A 71 22.36 11.17 11.94
C CYS A 71 21.00 11.03 11.24
N TYR A 72 20.18 12.08 11.26
CA TYR A 72 18.74 12.00 10.95
C TYR A 72 18.42 11.44 9.55
N ASN A 73 19.29 11.67 8.57
CA ASN A 73 19.14 11.15 7.20
C ASN A 73 19.31 9.62 7.09
N LEU A 74 19.87 8.96 8.11
CA LEU A 74 19.99 7.50 8.18
C LEU A 74 18.73 6.83 8.74
N GLY A 75 17.77 7.60 9.25
CA GLY A 75 16.51 7.07 9.77
C GLY A 75 15.64 6.43 8.68
N LEU A 76 14.91 5.38 9.06
CA LEU A 76 13.95 4.69 8.20
C LEU A 76 12.52 4.85 8.72
N CYS A 77 11.60 5.11 7.79
CA CYS A 77 10.17 5.17 8.08
C CYS A 77 9.57 3.75 8.15
N ALA A 78 8.43 3.62 8.84
CA ALA A 78 7.78 2.34 9.07
C ALA A 78 7.42 1.59 7.79
N GLU A 79 6.94 2.33 6.77
CA GLU A 79 6.54 1.79 5.48
C GLU A 79 7.72 1.14 4.77
N ARG A 80 8.86 1.84 4.72
CA ARG A 80 10.10 1.33 4.13
C ARG A 80 10.64 0.14 4.92
N THR A 81 10.59 0.17 6.25
CA THR A 81 10.97 -0.99 7.08
C THR A 81 10.15 -2.23 6.75
N ALA A 82 8.81 -2.10 6.68
CA ALA A 82 7.91 -3.21 6.36
C ALA A 82 8.14 -3.77 4.96
N MET A 83 8.33 -2.89 3.97
CA MET A 83 8.56 -3.29 2.58
C MET A 83 9.94 -3.90 2.36
N VAL A 84 11.01 -3.33 2.94
CA VAL A 84 12.37 -3.90 2.87
C VAL A 84 12.37 -5.31 3.44
N LYS A 85 11.69 -5.53 4.57
CA LYS A 85 11.54 -6.88 5.14
C LYS A 85 10.86 -7.82 4.14
N ALA A 86 9.69 -7.44 3.61
CA ALA A 86 8.96 -8.27 2.65
C ALA A 86 9.79 -8.62 1.42
N VAL A 87 10.48 -7.63 0.83
CA VAL A 87 11.33 -7.82 -0.35
C VAL A 87 12.52 -8.73 -0.03
N SER A 88 13.17 -8.54 1.11
CA SER A 88 14.29 -9.40 1.54
C SER A 88 13.87 -10.87 1.76
N GLU A 89 12.59 -11.11 2.04
CA GLU A 89 11.98 -12.44 2.18
C GLU A 89 11.32 -12.93 0.86
N GLY A 90 11.69 -12.33 -0.28
CA GLY A 90 11.27 -12.77 -1.61
C GLY A 90 9.88 -12.31 -2.05
N CYS A 91 9.27 -11.35 -1.35
CA CYS A 91 7.94 -10.83 -1.68
C CYS A 91 8.01 -9.40 -2.23
N SER A 92 7.88 -9.23 -3.55
CA SER A 92 7.98 -7.93 -4.25
C SER A 92 6.66 -7.44 -4.89
N THR A 93 5.56 -8.16 -4.69
CA THR A 93 4.23 -7.78 -5.21
C THR A 93 3.24 -7.58 -4.06
N PHE A 94 2.60 -6.41 -4.01
CA PHE A 94 1.79 -5.97 -2.87
C PHE A 94 0.33 -5.72 -3.23
N LYS A 95 -0.57 -6.04 -2.28
CA LYS A 95 -2.01 -5.77 -2.36
C LYS A 95 -2.36 -4.46 -1.64
N ALA A 96 -1.77 -4.26 -0.46
CA ALA A 96 -2.08 -3.13 0.40
C ALA A 96 -0.98 -2.85 1.43
N ILE A 97 -0.95 -1.64 1.97
CA ILE A 97 -0.21 -1.28 3.19
C ILE A 97 -1.10 -0.46 4.12
N ALA A 98 -1.07 -0.74 5.42
CA ALA A 98 -1.68 0.11 6.45
C ALA A 98 -0.60 0.82 7.27
N ILE A 99 -0.85 2.08 7.63
CA ILE A 99 0.08 2.95 8.35
C ILE A 99 -0.63 3.53 9.56
N ALA A 100 -0.02 3.43 10.74
CA ALA A 100 -0.56 3.90 12.00
C ALA A 100 0.45 4.79 12.74
N SER A 101 -0.05 5.81 13.43
CA SER A 101 0.75 6.70 14.29
C SER A 101 0.05 6.96 15.63
N ASP A 102 0.58 7.87 16.43
CA ASP A 102 -0.06 8.39 17.65
C ASP A 102 -0.98 9.61 17.39
N MET A 103 -1.14 10.07 16.14
CA MET A 103 -1.98 11.23 15.79
C MET A 103 -3.46 10.92 15.96
N LYS A 104 -4.16 11.62 16.85
CA LYS A 104 -5.59 11.38 17.12
C LYS A 104 -6.52 12.09 16.12
N GLU A 105 -6.21 13.34 15.81
CA GLU A 105 -7.11 14.21 15.03
C GLU A 105 -6.92 14.08 13.51
N GLU A 106 -5.77 13.60 13.06
CA GLU A 106 -5.40 13.50 11.65
C GLU A 106 -5.05 12.06 11.26
N PHE A 107 -5.23 11.73 9.98
CA PHE A 107 -4.78 10.45 9.43
C PHE A 107 -3.29 10.55 9.10
N ILE A 108 -2.50 9.55 9.50
CA ILE A 108 -1.07 9.53 9.16
C ILE A 108 -0.88 9.32 7.65
N SER A 109 -0.24 10.28 6.98
CA SER A 109 0.08 10.19 5.56
C SER A 109 1.53 9.72 5.36
N PRO A 110 1.80 8.83 4.39
CA PRO A 110 3.18 8.47 4.06
C PRO A 110 3.94 9.67 3.51
N CYS A 111 5.20 9.81 3.89
CA CYS A 111 6.06 10.87 3.35
C CYS A 111 6.41 10.61 1.88
N GLY A 112 6.90 11.64 1.16
CA GLY A 112 7.23 11.54 -0.27
C GLY A 112 8.20 10.40 -0.59
N ALA A 113 9.21 10.16 0.25
CA ALA A 113 10.17 9.07 0.07
C ALA A 113 9.49 7.69 0.17
N CYS A 114 8.56 7.50 1.11
CA CYS A 114 7.80 6.27 1.23
C CYS A 114 6.87 6.06 0.03
N ARG A 115 6.21 7.12 -0.46
CA ARG A 115 5.37 7.06 -1.67
C ARG A 115 6.19 6.63 -2.89
N GLN A 116 7.37 7.21 -3.07
CA GLN A 116 8.28 6.85 -4.16
C GLN A 116 8.78 5.41 -4.02
N PHE A 117 9.10 4.97 -2.80
CA PHE A 117 9.50 3.58 -2.54
C PHE A 117 8.37 2.60 -2.84
N MET A 118 7.12 2.94 -2.48
CA MET A 118 5.94 2.14 -2.82
C MET A 118 5.74 2.02 -4.34
N ARG A 119 5.92 3.14 -5.05
CA ARG A 119 5.71 3.27 -6.49
C ARG A 119 6.61 2.35 -7.31
N GLU A 120 7.81 2.06 -6.83
CA GLU A 120 8.74 1.09 -7.45
C GLU A 120 8.08 -0.29 -7.64
N PHE A 121 7.19 -0.68 -6.71
CA PHE A 121 6.52 -1.97 -6.71
C PHE A 121 5.09 -1.91 -7.29
N GLY A 122 4.81 -0.86 -8.07
CA GLY A 122 3.53 -0.63 -8.73
C GLY A 122 2.73 0.51 -8.12
N THR A 123 1.70 0.95 -8.85
CA THR A 123 0.90 2.14 -8.52
C THR A 123 -0.55 1.82 -8.10
N LYS A 124 -1.05 0.65 -8.49
CA LYS A 124 -2.47 0.25 -8.37
C LYS A 124 -2.76 -0.64 -7.15
N TRP A 125 -2.20 -0.29 -6.01
CA TRP A 125 -2.41 -1.01 -4.75
C TRP A 125 -2.75 -0.03 -3.62
N ASP A 126 -3.46 -0.53 -2.60
CA ASP A 126 -4.13 0.30 -1.61
C ASP A 126 -3.18 0.73 -0.47
N VAL A 127 -3.33 1.98 -0.01
CA VAL A 127 -2.68 2.56 1.15
C VAL A 127 -3.76 3.00 2.14
N TYR A 128 -3.72 2.43 3.34
CA TYR A 128 -4.65 2.72 4.44
C TYR A 128 -3.96 3.62 5.45
N MET A 129 -4.33 4.90 5.45
CA MET A 129 -3.84 5.92 6.39
C MET A 129 -4.77 5.95 7.59
N THR A 130 -4.30 5.58 8.77
CA THR A 130 -5.18 5.31 9.93
C THR A 130 -5.11 6.36 11.02
N LYS A 131 -6.12 6.33 11.89
CA LYS A 131 -6.13 6.93 13.22
C LYS A 131 -6.01 5.83 14.30
N PRO A 132 -5.66 6.18 15.55
CA PRO A 132 -5.60 5.25 16.68
C PRO A 132 -6.92 4.53 16.98
N ASP A 133 -8.06 5.13 16.65
CA ASP A 133 -9.40 4.54 16.83
C ASP A 133 -9.77 3.52 15.73
N GLY A 134 -8.85 3.25 14.79
CA GLY A 134 -9.04 2.31 13.69
C GLY A 134 -9.76 2.90 12.47
N LYS A 135 -10.22 4.16 12.52
CA LYS A 135 -10.71 4.84 11.30
C LYS A 135 -9.56 5.00 10.30
N TYR A 136 -9.90 5.00 9.02
CA TYR A 136 -8.90 5.15 7.96
C TYR A 136 -9.42 5.90 6.74
N ILE A 137 -8.49 6.48 5.99
CA ILE A 137 -8.68 6.88 4.60
C ILE A 137 -7.94 5.88 3.72
N LYS A 138 -8.58 5.46 2.63
CA LYS A 138 -7.98 4.60 1.62
C LYS A 138 -7.65 5.42 0.38
N MET A 139 -6.42 5.29 -0.10
CA MET A 139 -5.97 5.81 -1.40
C MET A 139 -5.15 4.75 -2.11
N THR A 140 -4.93 4.89 -3.40
CA THR A 140 -3.91 4.13 -4.13
C THR A 140 -2.57 4.86 -4.09
N VAL A 141 -1.48 4.14 -4.39
CA VAL A 141 -0.16 4.76 -4.57
C VAL A 141 -0.18 5.81 -5.69
N GLU A 142 -0.92 5.57 -6.77
CA GLU A 142 -1.12 6.52 -7.88
C GLU A 142 -1.76 7.84 -7.42
N GLU A 143 -2.81 7.77 -6.61
CA GLU A 143 -3.48 8.97 -6.07
C GLU A 143 -2.58 9.75 -5.09
N LEU A 144 -1.70 9.05 -4.36
CA LEU A 144 -0.76 9.66 -3.42
C LEU A 144 0.45 10.28 -4.12
N LEU A 145 0.82 9.80 -5.31
CA LEU A 145 1.98 10.28 -6.06
C LEU A 145 1.64 10.41 -7.55
N PRO A 146 0.79 11.39 -7.93
CA PRO A 146 0.40 11.61 -9.31
C PRO A 146 1.59 12.04 -10.15
N ARG A 147 1.63 11.58 -11.41
CA ARG A 147 2.71 11.89 -12.38
C ARG A 147 4.11 11.58 -11.83
N SER A 148 4.22 10.44 -11.13
CA SER A 148 5.45 10.02 -10.46
C SER A 148 6.56 9.63 -11.43
N PHE A 149 7.79 10.02 -11.08
CA PHE A 149 9.00 9.44 -11.67
C PHE A 149 9.08 7.94 -11.38
N GLY A 150 9.55 7.13 -12.32
CA GLY A 150 9.89 5.73 -12.05
C GLY A 150 10.63 5.00 -13.16
N PRO A 151 10.62 3.66 -13.17
CA PRO A 151 11.43 2.87 -14.08
C PRO A 151 11.24 3.23 -15.56
N GLU A 152 10.02 3.61 -15.96
CA GLU A 152 9.71 4.01 -17.32
C GLU A 152 10.32 5.35 -17.75
N ASP A 153 10.90 6.14 -16.84
CA ASP A 153 11.59 7.39 -17.14
C ASP A 153 13.09 7.19 -17.32
N LEU A 154 13.60 6.00 -16.97
CA LEU A 154 14.99 5.63 -17.14
C LEU A 154 15.31 5.02 -18.51
N THR A 155 14.33 4.97 -19.42
CA THR A 155 14.52 4.40 -20.76
C THR A 155 15.31 5.34 -21.67
N GLU A 156 16.17 4.78 -22.53
CA GLU A 156 17.00 5.56 -23.46
C GLU A 156 16.16 6.48 -24.36
N GLU A 157 14.95 6.04 -24.73
CA GLU A 157 14.02 6.81 -25.57
C GLU A 157 13.61 8.16 -24.97
N LYS A 158 13.63 8.29 -23.63
CA LYS A 158 13.25 9.52 -22.92
C LYS A 158 14.43 10.38 -22.50
N MET A 159 15.65 9.87 -22.58
CA MET A 159 16.85 10.63 -22.22
C MET A 159 17.52 11.17 -23.49
N THR A 160 17.45 12.48 -23.71
CA THR A 160 18.30 13.13 -24.71
C THR A 160 19.75 13.09 -24.24
N LYS A 161 20.63 12.44 -25.02
CA LYS A 161 22.09 12.50 -24.82
C LYS A 161 22.64 13.89 -25.09
#